data_AF-A0A969I3Z2-F1
#
_entry.id   AF-A0A969I3Z2-F1
#
_cell.length_a   1.000
_cell.length_b   1.000
_cell.length_c   1.000
_cell.angle_alpha   90.00
_cell.angle_beta   90.00
_cell.angle_gamma   90.00
#
_symmetry.space_group_name_H-M   'P 1'
#
loop_
_entity.id
_entity.type
_entity.pdbx_description
1 polymer ?
#
loop_
_entity_poly.entity_id
_entity_poly.type
_entity_poly.pdbx_seq_one_letter_code
_entity_poly.pdbx_strand_id
1 'polypeptide(L)'
;MDPNVQSTEAEQTSTQLSTGTSGAIAPASAPASDQPWQEWLEPVSEFLAKLPDFVGKFFSDYQQPLISVGLIVAGIITVKLTLALLSAINDVPLLAPMFELIGIGYTIWFVYRYLLQSKTRQELTTEFSSLKSSIFGRESQEI
;
A
#
# COMPACT_ATOMS: atom_id res chain seq x y z
N MET A 1 -46.67 -17.62 69.82
CA MET A 1 -45.34 -17.36 69.24
C MET A 1 -44.75 -18.72 68.89
N ASP A 2 -44.57 -19.17 67.66
CA ASP A 2 -44.67 -18.55 66.32
C ASP A 2 -45.07 -19.63 65.28
N PRO A 3 -45.63 -19.22 64.12
CA PRO A 3 -46.23 -20.10 63.11
C PRO A 3 -45.29 -20.37 61.91
N ASN A 4 -45.83 -21.03 60.88
CA ASN A 4 -45.46 -21.00 59.44
C ASN A 4 -44.95 -22.35 58.87
N VAL A 5 -45.82 -23.32 58.57
CA VAL A 5 -46.55 -23.56 57.28
C VAL A 5 -45.80 -23.28 55.97
N GLN A 6 -45.53 -24.39 55.27
CA GLN A 6 -45.96 -24.68 53.90
C GLN A 6 -45.19 -24.06 52.73
N SER A 7 -44.26 -24.85 52.18
CA SER A 7 -43.78 -24.75 50.81
C SER A 7 -44.92 -25.04 49.84
N THR A 8 -45.23 -24.07 48.97
CA THR A 8 -46.16 -24.24 47.85
C THR A 8 -45.42 -24.07 46.52
N GLU A 9 -45.75 -25.00 45.64
CA GLU A 9 -45.37 -25.32 44.28
C GLU A 9 -45.54 -24.17 43.26
N ALA A 10 -44.70 -24.13 42.20
CA ALA A 10 -45.08 -23.60 40.89
C ALA A 10 -44.14 -24.12 39.78
N GLU A 11 -44.74 -24.84 38.85
CA GLU A 11 -44.18 -25.34 37.59
C GLU A 11 -44.19 -24.24 36.50
N GLN A 12 -43.46 -24.49 35.40
CA GLN A 12 -43.56 -23.89 34.04
C GLN A 12 -42.59 -22.76 33.67
N THR A 13 -41.72 -23.02 32.68
CA THR A 13 -41.87 -22.46 31.31
C THR A 13 -40.62 -22.72 30.46
N SER A 14 -40.85 -23.33 29.30
CA SER A 14 -39.94 -23.50 28.18
C SER A 14 -39.46 -22.18 27.58
N THR A 15 -38.14 -22.02 27.42
CA THR A 15 -37.58 -21.22 26.32
C THR A 15 -36.39 -21.97 25.74
N GLN A 16 -36.63 -22.68 24.62
CA GLN A 16 -35.55 -22.94 23.68
C GLN A 16 -35.10 -21.59 23.13
N LEU A 17 -33.89 -21.16 23.48
CA LEU A 17 -33.18 -20.13 22.75
C LEU A 17 -31.98 -20.80 22.09
N SER A 18 -32.17 -21.25 20.86
CA SER A 18 -31.06 -21.44 19.92
C SER A 18 -30.53 -20.06 19.53
N THR A 19 -29.73 -19.47 20.39
CA THR A 19 -28.71 -18.51 19.96
C THR A 19 -27.47 -19.32 19.68
N GLY A 20 -27.11 -19.40 18.40
CA GLY A 20 -25.83 -19.94 17.99
C GLY A 20 -24.72 -19.31 18.85
N THR A 21 -24.07 -20.14 19.64
CA THR A 21 -22.69 -19.94 20.07
C THR A 21 -21.85 -20.10 18.79
N SER A 22 -21.78 -19.09 17.90
CA SER A 22 -20.93 -17.91 18.07
C SER A 22 -19.67 -18.28 18.83
N GLY A 23 -18.68 -18.72 18.06
CA GLY A 23 -17.31 -18.89 18.53
C GLY A 23 -17.13 -19.93 19.62
N ALA A 24 -17.29 -21.22 19.31
CA ALA A 24 -16.48 -22.22 19.98
C ALA A 24 -15.03 -22.07 19.47
N ILE A 25 -14.34 -21.03 19.94
CA ILE A 25 -12.90 -21.16 20.16
C ILE A 25 -12.79 -22.26 21.21
N ALA A 26 -12.50 -23.47 20.73
CA ALA A 26 -12.15 -24.57 21.61
C ALA A 26 -11.14 -24.02 22.63
N PRO A 27 -11.37 -24.12 23.95
CA PRO A 27 -10.25 -23.99 24.85
C PRO A 27 -9.30 -25.10 24.41
N ALA A 28 -8.09 -24.74 23.99
CA ALA A 28 -7.03 -25.72 23.84
C ALA A 28 -6.99 -26.46 25.18
N SER A 29 -7.49 -27.70 25.19
CA SER A 29 -7.49 -28.54 26.38
C SER A 29 -6.05 -28.97 26.55
N ALA A 30 -5.26 -28.14 27.22
CA ALA A 30 -3.87 -28.45 27.52
C ALA A 30 -3.84 -29.59 28.55
N PRO A 31 -3.17 -30.72 28.28
CA PRO A 31 -2.97 -31.74 29.30
C PRO A 31 -2.12 -31.13 30.42
N ALA A 32 -2.58 -31.26 31.67
CA ALA A 32 -1.86 -30.77 32.84
C ALA A 32 -0.52 -31.51 32.99
N SER A 33 0.54 -30.95 32.44
CA SER A 33 1.94 -31.29 32.70
C SER A 33 2.83 -30.08 32.40
N ASP A 34 3.96 -29.95 33.10
CA ASP A 34 4.76 -28.72 33.28
C ASP A 34 5.47 -28.16 32.02
N GLN A 35 5.06 -28.55 30.81
CA GLN A 35 5.64 -28.08 29.52
C GLN A 35 4.59 -27.50 28.53
N PRO A 36 3.59 -26.70 28.95
CA PRO A 36 2.50 -26.22 28.09
C PRO A 36 2.94 -25.29 26.93
N TRP A 37 4.15 -24.75 27.00
CA TRP A 37 4.71 -23.87 25.97
C TRP A 37 5.34 -24.64 24.79
N GLN A 38 5.66 -25.93 24.95
CA GLN A 38 6.28 -26.74 23.90
C GLN A 38 5.24 -27.21 22.87
N GLU A 39 4.05 -27.56 23.32
CA GLU A 39 2.94 -27.98 22.43
C GLU A 39 2.44 -26.83 21.53
N TRP A 40 2.53 -25.57 22.00
CA TRP A 40 2.16 -24.40 21.20
C TRP A 40 3.27 -23.95 20.24
N LEU A 41 4.54 -24.19 20.57
CA LEU A 41 5.66 -23.79 19.73
C LEU A 41 5.85 -24.70 18.52
N GLU A 42 5.60 -26.00 18.63
CA GLU A 42 5.71 -26.94 17.50
C GLU A 42 4.93 -26.48 16.25
N PRO A 43 3.62 -26.20 16.32
CA PRO A 43 2.85 -25.74 15.16
C PRO A 43 3.24 -24.33 14.68
N VAL A 44 3.64 -23.43 15.60
CA VAL A 44 4.10 -22.08 15.23
C VAL A 44 5.46 -22.13 14.55
N SER A 45 6.35 -22.98 15.02
CA SER A 45 7.68 -23.24 14.44
C SER A 45 7.55 -23.85 13.06
N GLU A 46 6.67 -24.84 12.88
CA GLU A 46 6.42 -25.46 11.58
C GLU A 46 5.84 -24.46 10.58
N PHE A 47 4.91 -23.60 11.02
CA PHE A 47 4.36 -22.53 10.19
C PHE A 47 5.41 -21.46 9.87
N LEU A 48 6.25 -21.08 10.84
CA LEU A 48 7.30 -20.07 10.67
C LEU A 48 8.44 -20.56 9.78
N ALA A 49 8.78 -21.85 9.86
CA ALA A 49 9.74 -22.51 8.97
C ALA A 49 9.24 -22.51 7.52
N LYS A 50 7.91 -22.60 7.31
CA LYS A 50 7.27 -22.48 6.00
C LYS A 50 7.03 -21.04 5.55
N LEU A 51 7.17 -20.05 6.44
CA LEU A 51 7.01 -18.63 6.13
C LEU A 51 7.92 -18.14 4.99
N PRO A 52 9.24 -18.42 4.97
CA PRO A 52 10.10 -18.01 3.85
C PRO A 52 9.64 -18.61 2.52
N ASP A 53 9.14 -19.85 2.50
CA ASP A 53 8.59 -20.47 1.28
C ASP A 53 7.30 -19.79 0.82
N PHE A 54 6.40 -19.44 1.75
CA PHE A 54 5.16 -18.72 1.43
C PHE A 54 5.42 -17.30 0.96
N VAL A 55 6.31 -16.56 1.62
CA VAL A 55 6.71 -15.21 1.22
C VAL A 55 7.42 -15.26 -0.14
N GLY A 56 8.34 -16.22 -0.32
CA GLY A 56 9.05 -16.42 -1.58
C GLY A 56 8.12 -16.74 -2.75
N LYS A 57 7.15 -17.64 -2.55
CA LYS A 57 6.12 -17.96 -3.56
C LYS A 57 5.20 -16.78 -3.82
N PHE A 58 4.72 -16.10 -2.79
CA PHE A 58 3.86 -14.93 -2.97
C PHE A 58 4.56 -13.83 -3.77
N PHE A 59 5.79 -13.48 -3.40
CA PHE A 59 6.54 -12.49 -4.14
C PHE A 59 6.79 -12.95 -5.58
N SER A 60 7.20 -14.21 -5.80
CA SER A 60 7.47 -14.76 -7.14
C SER A 60 6.23 -14.85 -8.03
N ASP A 61 5.09 -15.31 -7.49
CA ASP A 61 3.84 -15.49 -8.24
C ASP A 61 3.14 -14.14 -8.50
N TYR A 62 3.33 -13.15 -7.61
CA TYR A 62 2.68 -11.84 -7.68
C TYR A 62 3.65 -10.70 -8.04
N GLN A 63 4.83 -10.96 -8.59
CA GLN A 63 5.81 -9.90 -8.93
C GLN A 63 5.18 -8.79 -9.79
N GLN A 64 4.46 -9.17 -10.85
CA GLN A 64 3.87 -8.23 -11.81
C GLN A 64 2.77 -7.34 -11.20
N PRO A 65 1.76 -7.88 -10.47
CA PRO A 65 0.80 -7.03 -9.78
C PRO A 65 1.42 -6.27 -8.61
N LEU A 66 2.39 -6.84 -7.87
CA LEU A 66 3.08 -6.13 -6.80
C LEU A 66 3.84 -4.91 -7.31
N ILE A 67 4.53 -5.02 -8.43
CA ILE A 67 5.20 -3.88 -9.08
C ILE A 67 4.17 -2.85 -9.51
N SER A 68 3.03 -3.27 -10.07
CA SER A 68 1.98 -2.34 -10.51
C SER A 68 1.36 -1.58 -9.34
N VAL A 69 0.96 -2.29 -8.28
CA VAL A 69 0.44 -1.68 -7.04
C VAL A 69 1.53 -0.82 -6.39
N GLY A 70 2.77 -1.31 -6.37
CA GLY A 70 3.93 -0.57 -5.89
C GLY A 70 4.15 0.72 -6.65
N LEU A 71 4.02 0.74 -7.98
CA LEU A 71 4.10 1.93 -8.81
C LEU A 71 2.94 2.90 -8.54
N ILE A 72 1.73 2.39 -8.35
CA ILE A 72 0.57 3.23 -8.00
C ILE A 72 0.81 3.89 -6.64
N VAL A 73 1.21 3.12 -5.63
CA VAL A 73 1.51 3.62 -4.29
C VAL A 73 2.68 4.61 -4.33
N ALA A 74 3.76 4.28 -5.04
CA ALA A 74 4.91 5.17 -5.23
C ALA A 74 4.51 6.45 -5.95
N GLY A 75 3.63 6.38 -6.96
CA GLY A 75 3.06 7.53 -7.65
C GLY A 75 2.28 8.44 -6.71
N ILE A 76 1.40 7.86 -5.88
CA ILE A 76 0.65 8.62 -4.86
C ILE A 76 1.60 9.29 -3.87
N ILE A 77 2.60 8.57 -3.37
CA ILE A 77 3.62 9.12 -2.45
C ILE A 77 4.38 10.26 -3.13
N THR A 78 4.77 10.08 -4.39
CA THR A 78 5.48 11.10 -5.18
C THR A 78 4.63 12.36 -5.29
N VAL A 79 3.35 12.23 -5.66
CA VAL A 79 2.42 13.37 -5.73
C VAL A 79 2.31 14.07 -4.39
N LYS A 80 2.13 13.33 -3.28
CA LYS A 80 2.06 13.91 -1.93
C LYS A 80 3.36 14.61 -1.54
N LEU A 81 4.51 14.04 -1.88
CA LEU A 81 5.81 14.63 -1.62
C LEU A 81 6.01 15.92 -2.42
N THR A 82 5.63 15.94 -3.70
CA THR A 82 5.67 17.15 -4.53
C THR A 82 4.74 18.24 -3.98
N LEU A 83 3.53 17.89 -3.55
CA LEU A 83 2.60 18.82 -2.91
C LEU A 83 3.17 19.37 -1.58
N ALA A 84 3.76 18.50 -0.75
CA ALA A 84 4.39 18.90 0.50
C ALA A 84 5.59 19.82 0.27
N LEU A 85 6.42 19.52 -0.73
CA LEU A 85 7.53 20.37 -1.14
C LEU A 85 7.05 21.73 -1.62
N LEU A 86 5.99 21.76 -2.45
CA LEU A 86 5.39 23.01 -2.92
C LEU A 86 4.83 23.84 -1.76
N SER A 87 4.19 23.21 -0.77
CA SER A 87 3.74 23.87 0.45
C SER A 87 4.92 24.49 1.22
N ALA A 88 5.99 23.72 1.43
CA ALA A 88 7.17 24.19 2.15
C ALA A 88 7.88 25.35 1.43
N ILE A 89 7.93 25.31 0.10
CA ILE A 89 8.48 26.41 -0.72
C ILE A 89 7.63 27.68 -0.54
N ASN A 90 6.31 27.55 -0.54
CA ASN A 90 5.39 28.68 -0.39
C ASN A 90 5.41 29.28 1.04
N ASP A 91 5.73 28.47 2.05
CA ASP A 91 5.91 28.94 3.42
C ASP A 91 7.19 29.80 3.60
N VAL A 92 8.15 29.71 2.67
CA VAL A 92 9.34 30.55 2.66
C VAL A 92 9.13 31.73 1.69
N PRO A 93 8.98 32.97 2.20
CA PRO A 93 8.52 34.11 1.41
C PRO A 93 9.45 34.52 0.25
N LEU A 94 10.72 34.08 0.24
CA LEU A 94 11.68 34.38 -0.81
C LEU A 94 11.80 33.27 -1.87
N LEU A 95 11.46 32.01 -1.55
CA LEU A 95 11.69 30.91 -2.49
C LEU A 95 10.67 30.91 -3.63
N ALA A 96 9.39 31.09 -3.31
CA ALA A 96 8.33 31.17 -4.31
C ALA A 96 8.60 32.21 -5.43
N PRO A 97 8.87 33.50 -5.13
CA PRO A 97 9.15 34.50 -6.17
C PRO A 97 10.48 34.23 -6.90
N MET A 98 11.46 33.61 -6.25
CA MET A 98 12.72 33.23 -6.91
C MET A 98 12.50 32.11 -7.93
N PHE A 99 11.74 31.06 -7.58
CA PHE A 99 11.38 30.00 -8.53
C PHE A 99 10.55 30.53 -9.70
N GLU A 100 9.65 31.49 -9.46
CA GLU A 100 8.90 32.15 -10.52
C GLU A 100 9.83 32.93 -11.48
N LEU A 101 10.75 33.74 -10.94
CA LEU A 101 11.72 34.49 -11.74
C LEU A 101 12.62 33.54 -12.55
N ILE A 102 13.08 32.45 -11.94
CA ILE A 102 13.90 31.41 -12.59
C ILE A 102 13.10 30.74 -13.71
N GLY A 103 11.84 30.39 -13.45
CA GLY A 103 10.95 29.78 -14.44
C GLY A 103 10.72 30.70 -15.65
N ILE A 104 10.41 31.97 -15.40
CA ILE A 104 10.23 32.98 -16.45
C ILE A 104 11.54 33.19 -17.22
N GLY A 105 12.67 33.34 -16.53
CA GLY A 105 13.98 33.52 -17.15
C GLY A 105 14.36 32.35 -18.06
N TYR A 106 14.21 31.11 -17.58
CA TYR A 106 14.45 29.91 -18.37
C TYR A 106 13.46 29.79 -19.54
N THR A 107 12.19 30.13 -19.35
CA THR A 107 11.19 30.07 -20.42
C THR A 107 11.52 31.07 -21.52
N ILE A 108 11.83 32.32 -21.19
CA ILE A 108 12.21 33.35 -22.16
C ILE A 108 13.49 32.95 -22.90
N TRP A 109 14.51 32.50 -22.17
CA TRP A 109 15.77 32.04 -22.76
C TRP A 109 15.57 30.83 -23.68
N PHE A 110 14.75 29.87 -23.25
CA PHE A 110 14.42 28.68 -24.03
C PHE A 110 13.70 29.07 -25.32
N VAL A 111 12.63 29.86 -25.23
CA VAL A 111 11.88 30.31 -26.42
C VAL A 111 12.80 31.03 -27.40
N TYR A 112 13.62 31.97 -26.92
CA TYR A 112 14.53 32.71 -27.78
C TYR A 112 15.58 31.81 -28.46
N ARG A 113 16.25 30.95 -27.68
CA ARG A 113 17.38 30.11 -28.15
C ARG A 113 16.93 28.95 -29.02
N TYR A 114 15.77 28.37 -28.70
CA TYR A 114 15.33 27.09 -29.22
C TYR A 114 14.13 27.19 -30.17
N LEU A 115 13.18 28.10 -29.91
CA LEU A 115 11.97 28.23 -30.72
C LEU A 115 12.06 29.30 -31.81
N LEU A 116 12.85 30.36 -31.64
CA LEU A 116 12.99 31.42 -32.65
C LEU A 116 14.16 31.15 -33.61
N GLN A 117 15.23 30.56 -33.09
CA GLN A 117 16.43 30.30 -33.88
C GLN A 117 16.24 29.08 -34.78
N SER A 118 16.17 29.30 -36.09
CA SER A 118 15.86 28.26 -37.09
C SER A 118 16.73 27.01 -37.01
N LYS A 119 18.03 27.16 -36.76
CA LYS A 119 18.98 26.05 -36.62
C LYS A 119 18.61 25.14 -35.44
N THR A 120 18.36 25.73 -34.28
CA THR A 120 18.04 25.00 -33.04
C THR A 120 16.67 24.36 -33.07
N ARG A 121 15.70 24.96 -33.80
CA ARG A 121 14.38 24.35 -34.01
C ARG A 121 14.48 23.01 -34.73
N GLN A 122 15.30 22.94 -35.79
CA GLN A 122 15.46 21.71 -36.58
C GLN A 122 16.14 20.60 -35.78
N GLU A 123 17.18 20.95 -35.03
CA GLU A 123 17.88 20.06 -34.09
C GLU A 123 16.91 19.47 -33.06
N LEU A 124 16.16 20.33 -32.36
CA LEU A 124 15.16 19.90 -31.38
C LEU A 124 14.06 19.01 -31.95
N THR A 125 13.52 19.33 -33.12
CA THR A 125 12.46 18.50 -33.72
C THR A 125 12.98 17.13 -34.10
N THR A 126 14.25 17.05 -34.53
CA THR A 126 14.91 15.79 -34.88
C THR A 126 15.19 14.96 -33.64
N GLU A 127 15.75 15.56 -32.59
CA GLU A 127 16.00 14.90 -31.31
C GLU A 127 14.70 14.46 -30.62
N PHE A 128 13.68 15.31 -30.62
CA PHE A 128 12.37 14.98 -30.04
C PHE A 128 11.69 13.84 -30.79
N SER A 129 11.79 13.81 -32.13
CA SER A 129 11.28 12.69 -32.92
C SER A 129 12.02 11.40 -32.62
N SER A 130 13.34 11.45 -32.49
CA SER A 130 14.19 10.31 -32.13
C SER A 130 13.84 9.76 -30.75
N LEU A 131 13.75 10.63 -29.74
CA LEU A 131 13.36 10.25 -28.39
C LEU A 131 11.95 9.65 -28.35
N LYS A 132 11.01 10.23 -29.10
CA LYS A 132 9.65 9.69 -29.24
C LYS A 132 9.69 8.29 -29.87
N SER A 133 10.47 8.06 -30.92
CA SER A 133 10.59 6.71 -31.48
C SER A 133 11.20 5.71 -30.50
N SER A 134 12.21 6.10 -29.72
CA SER A 134 12.86 5.23 -28.74
C SER A 134 11.93 4.85 -27.57
N ILE A 135 11.12 5.78 -27.08
CA ILE A 135 10.18 5.51 -25.97
C ILE A 135 8.97 4.71 -26.44
N PHE A 136 8.47 5.00 -27.65
CA PHE A 136 7.29 4.33 -28.21
C PHE A 136 7.64 3.10 -29.07
N GLY A 137 8.89 2.64 -29.04
CA GLY A 137 9.32 1.38 -29.67
C GLY A 137 9.11 1.31 -31.18
N ARG A 138 9.21 2.43 -31.89
CA ARG A 138 9.20 2.45 -33.37
C ARG A 138 10.62 2.47 -33.91
N GLU A 139 11.40 1.46 -33.54
CA GLU A 139 12.69 1.17 -34.16
C GLU A 139 12.47 -0.03 -35.10
N SER A 140 12.37 0.29 -36.39
CA SER A 140 12.80 -0.54 -37.52
C SER A 140 12.89 -2.05 -37.31
N GLN A 141 11.85 -2.78 -37.75
CA GLN A 141 12.08 -4.01 -38.50
C GLN A 141 12.57 -3.61 -39.89
N GLU A 142 13.88 -3.55 -40.08
CA GLU A 142 14.47 -3.90 -41.37
C GLU A 142 14.92 -5.35 -41.26
N ILE A 143 14.24 -6.24 -42.00
CA ILE A 143 14.74 -7.55 -42.42
C ILE A 143 14.84 -7.50 -43.94
#